data_AF-A0A352MXB0-F1
#
_entry.id   AF-A0A352MXB0-F1
#
_cell.length_a   1.000
_cell.length_b   1.000
_cell.length_c   1.000
_cell.angle_alpha   90.00
_cell.angle_beta   90.00
_cell.angle_gamma   90.00
#
_symmetry.space_group_name_H-M   'P 1'
#
loop_
_entity.id
_entity.type
_entity.pdbx_description
1 polymer ?
#
loop_
_entity_poly.entity_id
_entity_poly.type
_entity_poly.pdbx_seq_one_letter_code
_entity_poly.pdbx_strand_id
1 'polypeptide(L)'
;MRKIKSKLDSKGTKDKIVELFFEKHLRPTEIAKKLKIGMPYITKIIQKDSRYIREKETRRLENKEKNKTRKRIYAQNRRKKEKEEKQEYQKLLVQINRDNEYLSTKKKENDLQFVNCNRSAY
;
A
#
# COMPACT_ATOMS: atom_id res chain seq x y z
N MET A 1 -29.66 -9.14 37.79
CA MET A 1 -30.69 -9.06 36.72
C MET A 1 -30.03 -8.77 35.37
N ARG A 2 -29.96 -9.74 34.47
CA ARG A 2 -29.58 -9.49 33.07
C ARG A 2 -30.72 -8.73 32.40
N LYS A 3 -30.52 -7.45 32.08
CA LYS A 3 -31.49 -6.67 31.28
C LYS A 3 -31.65 -7.40 29.94
N ILE A 4 -32.77 -8.09 29.77
CA ILE A 4 -33.23 -8.59 28.48
C ILE A 4 -33.35 -7.34 27.61
N LYS A 5 -32.47 -7.19 26.61
CA LYS A 5 -32.56 -6.09 25.66
C LYS A 5 -33.94 -6.18 25.02
N SER A 6 -34.80 -5.27 25.42
CA SER A 6 -36.11 -5.07 24.80
C SER A 6 -35.90 -4.90 23.30
N LYS A 7 -36.87 -5.43 22.57
CA LYS A 7 -37.06 -5.44 21.12
C LYS A 7 -36.84 -4.03 20.54
N LEU A 8 -35.58 -3.58 20.39
CA LEU A 8 -35.25 -2.30 19.76
C LEU A 8 -35.84 -2.35 18.34
N ASP A 9 -36.81 -1.48 18.11
CA ASP A 9 -37.63 -1.32 16.92
C ASP A 9 -37.06 -1.98 15.66
N SER A 10 -37.55 -3.18 15.38
CA SER A 10 -37.06 -4.03 14.28
C SER A 10 -37.24 -3.40 12.89
N LYS A 11 -38.08 -2.36 12.78
CA LYS A 11 -38.32 -1.61 11.55
C LYS A 11 -37.26 -0.52 11.37
N GLY A 12 -37.08 0.36 12.36
CA GLY A 12 -36.07 1.43 12.29
C GLY A 12 -34.62 0.94 12.18
N THR A 13 -34.30 -0.25 12.70
CA THR A 13 -32.95 -0.83 12.55
C THR A 13 -32.71 -1.33 11.12
N LYS A 14 -33.72 -1.89 10.45
CA LYS A 14 -33.62 -2.34 9.05
C LYS A 14 -33.49 -1.14 8.12
N ASP A 15 -34.28 -0.10 8.34
CA ASP A 15 -34.27 1.11 7.52
C ASP A 15 -32.90 1.79 7.59
N LYS A 16 -32.30 1.87 8.79
CA LYS A 16 -30.92 2.35 8.96
C LYS A 16 -29.88 1.51 8.21
N ILE A 17 -30.04 0.19 8.16
CA ILE A 17 -29.12 -0.69 7.39
C ILE A 17 -29.23 -0.40 5.90
N VAL A 18 -30.46 -0.23 5.40
CA VAL A 18 -30.74 0.10 4.00
C VAL A 18 -30.17 1.48 3.64
N GLU A 19 -30.43 2.50 4.44
CA GLU A 19 -29.89 3.86 4.27
C GLU A 19 -28.35 3.86 4.25
N LEU A 20 -27.71 3.21 5.24
CA LEU A 20 -26.25 3.15 5.33
C LEU A 20 -25.61 2.43 4.14
N PHE A 21 -26.28 1.42 3.58
CA PHE A 21 -25.74 0.63 2.48
C PHE A 21 -25.96 1.27 1.11
N PHE A 22 -27.16 1.79 0.84
CA PHE A 22 -27.54 2.29 -0.48
C PHE A 22 -27.34 3.80 -0.66
N GLU A 23 -27.51 4.60 0.38
CA GLU A 23 -27.33 6.06 0.27
C GLU A 23 -25.90 6.47 0.64
N LYS A 24 -25.38 5.89 1.74
CA LYS A 24 -24.02 6.20 2.22
C LYS A 24 -22.95 5.27 1.65
N HIS A 25 -23.35 4.31 0.81
CA HIS A 25 -22.47 3.34 0.15
C HIS A 25 -21.46 2.62 1.07
N LEU A 26 -21.77 2.50 2.36
CA LEU A 26 -20.86 1.89 3.33
C LEU A 26 -20.70 0.40 3.07
N ARG A 27 -19.56 -0.15 3.48
CA ARG A 27 -19.35 -1.60 3.44
C ARG A 27 -20.16 -2.28 4.55
N PRO A 28 -20.70 -3.48 4.32
CA PRO A 28 -21.43 -4.21 5.35
C PRO A 28 -20.63 -4.38 6.66
N THR A 29 -19.29 -4.51 6.57
CA THR A 29 -18.38 -4.55 7.72
C THR A 29 -18.34 -3.25 8.53
N GLU A 30 -18.43 -2.11 7.87
CA GLU A 30 -18.48 -0.79 8.52
C GLU A 30 -19.84 -0.57 9.18
N ILE A 31 -20.92 -1.03 8.52
CA ILE A 31 -22.29 -1.00 9.07
C ILE A 31 -22.37 -1.84 10.35
N ALA A 32 -21.79 -3.05 10.36
CA ALA A 32 -21.75 -3.91 11.53
C ALA A 32 -21.04 -3.26 12.72
N LYS A 33 -19.89 -2.61 12.47
CA LYS A 33 -19.17 -1.87 13.51
C LYS A 33 -20.01 -0.71 14.05
N LYS A 34 -20.66 0.05 13.17
CA LYS A 34 -21.46 1.24 13.53
C LYS A 34 -22.70 0.89 14.33
N LEU A 35 -23.43 -0.15 13.94
CA LEU A 35 -24.68 -0.56 14.59
C LEU A 35 -24.49 -1.60 15.70
N LYS A 36 -23.27 -2.16 15.84
CA LYS A 36 -22.97 -3.28 16.75
C LYS A 36 -23.89 -4.50 16.50
N ILE A 37 -24.18 -4.77 15.23
CA ILE A 37 -25.02 -5.88 14.77
C ILE A 37 -24.16 -6.88 14.00
N GLY A 38 -24.48 -8.17 14.14
CA GLY A 38 -23.81 -9.24 13.42
C GLY A 38 -23.94 -9.11 11.89
N MET A 39 -22.83 -9.33 11.19
CA MET A 39 -22.75 -9.34 9.74
C MET A 39 -23.84 -10.16 9.03
N PRO A 40 -24.20 -11.39 9.47
CA PRO A 40 -25.19 -12.21 8.78
C PRO A 40 -26.59 -11.58 8.73
N TYR A 41 -26.94 -10.79 9.75
CA TYR A 41 -28.23 -10.10 9.79
C TYR A 41 -28.28 -8.95 8.76
N ILE A 42 -27.19 -8.19 8.67
CA ILE A 42 -27.05 -7.08 7.74
C ILE A 42 -27.10 -7.57 6.30
N THR A 43 -26.34 -8.61 5.96
CA THR A 43 -26.34 -9.19 4.61
C THR A 43 -27.71 -9.73 4.23
N LYS A 44 -28.41 -10.41 5.16
CA LYS A 44 -29.77 -10.91 4.94
C LYS A 44 -30.77 -9.80 4.65
N ILE A 45 -30.64 -8.63 5.26
CA ILE A 45 -31.52 -7.48 4.99
C ILE A 45 -31.21 -6.87 3.63
N ILE A 46 -29.93 -6.59 3.36
CA ILE A 46 -29.50 -5.95 2.13
C ILE A 46 -29.86 -6.80 0.91
N GLN A 47 -29.64 -8.12 0.97
CA GLN A 47 -29.92 -9.04 -0.15
C GLN A 47 -31.40 -9.19 -0.48
N LYS A 48 -32.29 -8.86 0.46
CA LYS A 48 -33.74 -8.89 0.22
C LYS A 48 -34.22 -7.66 -0.55
N ASP A 49 -33.45 -6.57 -0.57
CA ASP A 49 -33.79 -5.37 -1.32
C ASP A 49 -33.52 -5.57 -2.81
N SER A 50 -34.48 -5.21 -3.66
CA SER A 50 -34.37 -5.37 -5.11
C SER A 50 -33.22 -4.56 -5.72
N ARG A 51 -32.81 -3.45 -5.07
CA ARG A 51 -31.72 -2.58 -5.51
C ARG A 51 -30.34 -3.23 -5.34
N TYR A 52 -30.24 -4.30 -4.55
CA TYR A 52 -28.97 -4.94 -4.22
C TYR A 52 -28.18 -5.40 -5.45
N ILE A 53 -28.84 -5.99 -6.45
CA ILE A 53 -28.18 -6.49 -7.64
C ILE A 53 -27.51 -5.35 -8.40
N ARG A 54 -28.23 -4.23 -8.58
CA ARG A 54 -27.70 -3.03 -9.24
C ARG A 54 -26.51 -2.46 -8.49
N GLU A 55 -26.65 -2.25 -7.18
CA GLU A 55 -25.58 -1.72 -6.33
C GLU A 55 -24.32 -2.62 -6.35
N LYS A 56 -24.52 -3.94 -6.34
CA LYS A 56 -23.42 -4.91 -6.43
C LYS A 56 -22.64 -4.78 -7.74
N GLU A 57 -23.33 -4.67 -8.87
CA GLU A 57 -22.67 -4.48 -10.17
C GLU A 57 -21.99 -3.10 -10.27
N THR A 58 -22.61 -2.02 -9.78
CA THR A 58 -21.97 -0.70 -9.72
C THR A 58 -20.66 -0.74 -8.94
N ARG A 59 -20.67 -1.30 -7.72
CA ARG A 59 -19.46 -1.44 -6.89
C ARG A 59 -18.40 -2.31 -7.55
N ARG A 60 -18.80 -3.36 -8.30
CA ARG A 60 -17.87 -4.20 -9.05
C ARG A 60 -17.16 -3.40 -10.15
N LEU A 61 -17.90 -2.59 -10.91
CA LEU A 61 -17.35 -1.73 -11.96
C LEU A 61 -16.41 -0.66 -11.38
N GLU A 62 -16.82 0.04 -10.33
CA GLU A 62 -15.98 1.02 -9.66
C GLU A 62 -14.68 0.42 -9.14
N ASN A 63 -14.75 -0.77 -8.52
CA ASN A 63 -13.56 -1.47 -8.03
C ASN A 63 -12.64 -1.91 -9.16
N LYS A 64 -13.20 -2.28 -10.32
CA LYS A 64 -12.41 -2.62 -11.52
C LYS A 64 -11.63 -1.41 -12.00
N GLU A 65 -12.26 -0.24 -12.08
CA GLU A 65 -11.59 1.01 -12.49
C GLU A 65 -10.55 1.47 -11.46
N LYS A 66 -10.89 1.47 -10.17
CA LYS A 66 -9.92 1.75 -9.08
C LYS A 66 -8.70 0.83 -9.15
N ASN A 67 -8.91 -0.46 -9.42
CA ASN A 67 -7.82 -1.43 -9.54
C ASN A 67 -6.94 -1.17 -10.77
N LYS A 68 -7.51 -0.79 -11.92
CA LYS A 68 -6.74 -0.38 -13.10
C LYS A 68 -5.83 0.80 -12.77
N THR A 69 -6.37 1.85 -12.15
CA THR A 69 -5.61 3.04 -11.76
C THR A 69 -4.49 2.68 -10.79
N ARG A 70 -4.79 1.89 -9.75
CA ARG A 70 -3.79 1.41 -8.79
C ARG A 70 -2.63 0.66 -9.45
N LYS A 71 -2.95 -0.26 -10.37
CA LYS A 71 -1.94 -1.03 -11.12
C LYS A 71 -1.06 -0.11 -11.99
N ARG A 72 -1.68 0.88 -12.66
CA ARG A 72 -0.96 1.87 -13.46
C ARG A 72 0.02 2.69 -12.62
N ILE A 73 -0.44 3.22 -11.49
CA ILE A 73 0.40 3.98 -10.55
C ILE A 73 1.56 3.13 -10.02
N TYR A 74 1.27 1.89 -9.61
CA TYR A 74 2.31 0.97 -9.15
C TYR A 74 3.40 0.73 -10.21
N ALA A 75 3.01 0.45 -11.45
CA ALA A 75 3.95 0.24 -12.55
C ALA A 75 4.74 1.50 -12.91
N GLN A 76 4.14 2.69 -12.78
CA GLN A 76 4.83 3.97 -12.99
C GLN A 76 5.86 4.22 -11.89
N ASN A 77 5.48 4.05 -10.62
CA ASN A 77 6.36 4.25 -9.47
C ASN A 77 7.54 3.28 -9.50
N ARG A 78 7.30 2.01 -9.87
CA ARG A 78 8.36 1.02 -10.03
C ARG A 78 9.37 1.44 -11.09
N ARG A 79 8.90 1.84 -12.28
CA ARG A 79 9.78 2.33 -13.36
C ARG A 79 10.55 3.60 -12.99
N LYS A 80 9.92 4.51 -12.25
CA LYS A 80 10.57 5.74 -11.77
C LYS A 80 11.70 5.39 -10.80
N LYS A 81 11.44 4.52 -9.83
CA LYS A 81 12.44 4.04 -8.86
C LYS A 81 13.62 3.34 -9.56
N GLU A 82 13.36 2.44 -10.50
CA GLU A 82 14.41 1.77 -11.27
C GLU A 82 15.28 2.76 -12.06
N LYS A 83 14.67 3.83 -12.61
CA LYS A 83 15.41 4.88 -13.32
C LYS A 83 16.29 5.70 -12.37
N GLU A 84 15.76 6.06 -11.21
CA GLU A 84 16.50 6.78 -10.16
C GLU A 84 17.70 5.95 -9.68
N GLU A 85 17.49 4.67 -9.34
CA GLU A 85 18.56 3.76 -8.92
C GLU A 85 19.68 3.63 -9.97
N LYS A 86 19.32 3.52 -11.26
CA LYS A 86 20.30 3.50 -12.35
C LYS A 86 21.08 4.80 -12.45
N GLN A 87 20.41 5.95 -12.29
CA GLN A 87 21.08 7.25 -12.33
C GLN A 87 22.04 7.43 -11.17
N GLU A 88 21.62 7.05 -9.95
CA GLU A 88 22.49 7.11 -8.77
C GLU A 88 23.71 6.19 -8.91
N TYR A 89 23.52 4.97 -9.43
CA TYR A 89 24.63 4.06 -9.72
C TYR A 89 25.64 4.66 -10.72
N GLN A 90 25.15 5.30 -11.78
CA GLN A 90 26.03 5.96 -12.76
C GLN A 90 26.80 7.14 -12.14
N LYS A 91 26.15 7.94 -11.29
CA LYS A 91 26.83 9.03 -10.56
C LYS A 91 27.93 8.48 -9.66
N LEU A 92 27.68 7.37 -8.95
CA LEU A 92 28.67 6.71 -8.10
C LEU A 92 29.88 6.25 -8.90
N LEU A 93 29.69 5.63 -10.08
CA LEU A 93 30.79 5.23 -10.94
C LEU A 93 31.65 6.43 -11.39
N VAL A 94 31.02 7.54 -11.77
CA VAL A 94 31.72 8.78 -12.15
C VAL A 94 32.54 9.32 -10.98
N GLN A 95 31.99 9.29 -9.75
CA GLN A 95 32.69 9.72 -8.56
C GLN A 95 33.92 8.84 -8.28
N ILE A 96 33.74 7.51 -8.28
CA ILE A 96 34.85 6.56 -8.09
C ILE A 96 35.97 6.80 -9.11
N ASN A 97 35.62 7.02 -10.37
CA ASN A 97 36.63 7.27 -11.41
C ASN A 97 37.40 8.57 -11.17
N ARG A 98 36.71 9.65 -10.76
CA ARG A 98 37.38 10.91 -10.40
C ARG A 98 38.30 10.75 -9.19
N ASP A 99 37.82 10.05 -8.17
CA ASP A 99 38.60 9.77 -6.96
C ASP A 99 39.84 8.94 -7.31
N ASN A 100 39.68 7.93 -8.17
CA ASN A 100 40.79 7.15 -8.71
C ASN A 100 41.77 8.02 -9.50
N GLU A 101 41.31 8.93 -10.37
CA GLU A 101 42.22 9.84 -11.09
C GLU A 101 42.99 10.76 -10.15
N TYR A 102 42.33 11.29 -9.11
CA TYR A 102 42.94 12.19 -8.14
C TYR A 102 43.94 11.48 -7.21
N LEU A 103 43.58 10.29 -6.74
CA LEU A 103 44.37 9.50 -5.78
C LEU A 103 45.38 8.57 -6.46
N SER A 104 45.20 8.22 -7.73
CA SER A 104 46.14 7.41 -8.49
C SER A 104 47.36 8.25 -8.86
N THR A 105 48.29 8.33 -7.93
CA THR A 105 49.65 8.79 -8.26
C THR A 105 50.32 7.70 -9.09
N LYS A 106 50.68 7.99 -10.35
CA LYS A 106 51.48 7.11 -11.22
C LYS A 106 52.93 6.87 -10.72
N LYS A 107 53.21 7.17 -9.47
CA LYS A 107 54.52 6.94 -8.86
C LYS A 107 54.65 5.45 -8.59
N LYS A 108 55.71 4.84 -9.10
CA LYS A 108 56.12 3.51 -8.63
C LYS A 108 56.51 3.67 -7.17
N GLU A 109 55.91 2.88 -6.28
CA GLU A 109 56.38 2.79 -4.91
C GLU A 109 57.84 2.31 -4.92
N ASN A 110 58.68 2.97 -4.13
CA ASN A 110 60.05 2.54 -3.93
C ASN A 110 60.03 1.39 -2.91
N ASP A 111 60.70 0.28 -3.20
CA ASP A 111 60.75 -0.89 -2.32
C ASP A 111 61.13 -0.52 -0.87
N LEU A 112 62.02 0.46 -0.68
CA LEU A 112 62.37 1.00 0.64
C LEU A 112 61.20 1.70 1.35
N GLN A 113 60.36 2.43 0.61
CA GLN A 113 59.18 3.07 1.18
C GLN A 113 58.11 2.03 1.54
N PHE A 114 57.92 0.99 0.71
CA PHE A 114 57.01 -0.11 1.01
C PHE A 114 57.42 -0.86 2.28
N VAL A 115 58.70 -1.22 2.43
CA VAL A 115 59.23 -1.88 3.65
C VAL A 115 59.08 -0.99 4.88
N ASN A 116 59.32 0.32 4.76
CA ASN A 116 59.14 1.25 5.88
C ASN A 116 57.67 1.38 6.33
N CYS A 117 56.73 1.38 5.39
CA CYS A 117 55.29 1.43 5.69
C CYS A 117 54.74 0.07 6.19
N ASN A 118 55.34 -1.05 5.79
CA ASN A 118 54.96 -2.41 6.21
C ASN A 118 56.00 -3.08 7.13
N ARG A 119 56.64 -2.30 8.01
CA ARG A 119 57.73 -2.78 8.86
C ARG A 119 57.35 -3.90 9.84
N SER A 120 56.05 -4.11 10.10
CA SER A 120 55.58 -5.21 10.95
C SER A 120 55.41 -6.54 10.21
N ALA A 121 55.46 -6.54 8.88
CA ALA A 121 55.29 -7.74 8.05
C ALA A 121 56.63 -8.47 7.77
N TYR A 122 57.75 -7.84 8.12
CA TYR A 122 59.13 -8.29 7.93
C TYR A 122 59.92 -8.11 9.22
#